data_AF-A0A4U1EF31-F1
#
_entry.id   AF-A0A4U1EF31-F1
#
_cell.length_a   1.000
_cell.length_b   1.000
_cell.length_c   1.000
_cell.angle_alpha   90.00
_cell.angle_beta   90.00
_cell.angle_gamma   90.00
#
_symmetry.space_group_name_H-M   'P 1'
#
loop_
_entity.id
_entity.type
_entity.pdbx_description
1 polymer ?
#
loop_
_entity_poly.entity_id
_entity_poly.type
_entity_poly.pdbx_seq_one_letter_code
_entity_poly.pdbx_strand_id
1 'polypeptide(L)'
;MQIISVGTGNISLPLPFPLPPVPELASMSVVPQTNKGKILAKRIHVPSKYIRHSESRDCFLKRVKENDQKKEAHVVRTNGKESELLEPIPYEFRISEELDKIGRRRTVEGVLTVPEHRLPHVLLLQLGTTFFKLPGGEDEVDGQKCLMTELLGRQDGVLQDRDIDDCNGNWWRPNFEPSQYPYIPAHITKPKEHKKLFLVQLQEKALFAVLKNYELVAAPLFELYDNTPRYGPIISSLPQLLSRFSFIHN
;
A
#
# COMPACT_ATOMS: atom_id res chain seq x y z
N MET A 1 22.66 42.13 -86.08
CA MET A 1 23.91 41.39 -85.85
C MET A 1 23.84 40.83 -84.44
N GLN A 2 23.89 39.50 -84.30
CA GLN A 2 24.05 38.70 -83.08
C GLN A 2 23.05 38.86 -81.91
N ILE A 3 22.77 37.90 -81.03
CA ILE A 3 22.81 36.42 -80.94
C ILE A 3 21.94 36.15 -79.68
N ILE A 4 20.94 35.27 -79.79
CA ILE A 4 20.49 34.23 -78.85
C ILE A 4 20.61 34.48 -77.33
N SER A 5 19.46 34.45 -76.63
CA SER A 5 19.29 33.54 -75.48
C SER A 5 17.82 33.16 -75.32
N VAL A 6 17.56 31.86 -75.45
CA VAL A 6 16.28 31.18 -75.27
C VAL A 6 16.05 31.05 -73.76
N GLY A 7 15.17 31.88 -73.21
CA GLY A 7 14.62 31.72 -71.86
C GLY A 7 13.31 30.95 -71.94
N THR A 8 13.39 29.63 -71.82
CA THR A 8 12.24 28.73 -71.76
C THR A 8 11.43 28.96 -70.48
N GLY A 9 10.12 29.20 -70.63
CA GLY A 9 9.11 28.64 -69.73
C GLY A 9 8.76 29.45 -68.48
N ASN A 10 7.95 30.50 -68.67
CA ASN A 10 6.95 30.89 -67.68
C ASN A 10 5.85 29.82 -67.65
N ILE A 11 5.58 29.22 -66.50
CA ILE A 11 4.26 29.10 -65.84
C ILE A 11 4.58 28.62 -64.41
N SER A 12 4.62 29.56 -63.47
CA SER A 12 4.59 29.30 -62.04
C SER A 12 3.18 28.84 -61.64
N LEU A 13 2.95 27.53 -61.59
CA LEU A 13 1.78 26.96 -60.93
C LEU A 13 1.94 27.15 -59.41
N PRO A 14 1.00 27.83 -58.72
CA PRO A 14 1.06 27.95 -57.27
C PRO A 14 0.96 26.56 -56.63
N LEU A 15 1.88 26.28 -55.71
CA LEU A 15 1.91 25.04 -54.91
C LEU A 15 0.56 24.80 -54.23
N PRO A 16 0.14 23.53 -54.10
CA PRO A 16 -1.19 23.18 -53.67
C PRO A 16 -1.41 23.59 -52.21
N PHE A 17 -2.67 23.93 -51.94
CA PHE A 17 -3.32 24.17 -50.65
C PHE A 17 -2.57 23.69 -49.40
N PRO A 18 -2.58 24.46 -48.29
CA PRO A 18 -2.03 23.98 -47.03
C PRO A 18 -2.64 22.62 -46.72
N LEU A 19 -1.78 21.63 -46.50
CA LEU A 19 -2.21 20.29 -46.10
C LEU A 19 -3.20 20.43 -44.94
N PRO A 20 -4.34 19.72 -44.96
CA PRO A 20 -5.24 19.72 -43.82
C PRO A 20 -4.44 19.39 -42.56
N PRO A 21 -4.68 20.08 -41.43
CA PRO A 21 -3.96 19.79 -40.19
C PRO A 21 -4.05 18.28 -39.92
N VAL A 22 -2.89 17.65 -39.74
CA VAL A 22 -2.79 16.24 -39.36
C VAL A 22 -3.76 16.02 -38.20
N PRO A 23 -4.68 15.03 -38.26
CA PRO A 23 -5.65 14.84 -37.20
C PRO A 23 -4.90 14.69 -35.87
N GLU A 24 -5.19 15.58 -34.91
CA GLU A 24 -4.67 15.48 -33.55
C GLU A 24 -4.84 14.03 -33.10
N LEU A 25 -3.76 13.37 -32.68
CA LEU A 25 -3.75 11.96 -32.29
C LEU A 25 -4.88 11.69 -31.29
N ALA A 26 -6.00 11.18 -31.80
CA ALA A 26 -7.19 10.89 -31.03
C ALA A 26 -7.14 9.42 -30.63
N SER A 27 -7.08 9.18 -29.33
CA SER A 27 -7.07 7.84 -28.76
C SER A 27 -8.51 7.40 -28.49
N MET A 28 -8.84 6.19 -28.96
CA MET A 28 -10.14 5.57 -28.67
C MET A 28 -10.12 5.02 -27.24
N SER A 29 -11.02 5.52 -26.40
CA SER A 29 -11.21 5.04 -25.02
C SER A 29 -12.57 4.34 -24.89
N VAL A 30 -12.62 3.27 -24.09
CA VAL A 30 -13.87 2.55 -23.80
C VAL A 30 -14.24 2.80 -22.35
N VAL A 31 -15.42 3.37 -22.11
CA VAL A 31 -15.92 3.69 -20.77
C VAL A 31 -17.17 2.86 -20.48
N PRO A 32 -17.25 2.18 -19.32
CA PRO A 32 -18.49 1.51 -18.90
C PRO A 32 -19.54 2.56 -18.52
N GLN A 33 -20.75 2.45 -19.06
CA GLN A 33 -21.88 3.32 -18.76
C GLN A 33 -23.07 2.47 -18.29
N THR A 34 -23.66 2.81 -17.13
CA THR A 34 -24.86 2.14 -16.61
C THR A 34 -26.12 2.80 -17.15
N ASN A 35 -26.95 2.05 -17.87
CA ASN A 35 -28.28 2.49 -18.29
C ASN A 35 -29.33 1.51 -17.74
N LYS A 36 -30.26 2.01 -16.91
CA LYS A 36 -31.35 1.22 -16.30
C LYS A 36 -30.86 -0.11 -15.68
N GLY A 37 -29.77 -0.04 -14.91
CA GLY A 37 -29.20 -1.21 -14.22
C GLY A 37 -28.34 -2.15 -15.07
N LYS A 38 -28.15 -1.89 -16.38
CA LYS A 38 -27.25 -2.68 -17.25
C LYS A 38 -26.00 -1.87 -17.60
N ILE A 39 -24.82 -2.51 -17.51
CA ILE A 39 -23.54 -1.92 -17.91
C ILE A 39 -23.36 -2.10 -19.42
N LEU A 40 -23.15 -1.00 -20.14
CA LEU A 40 -22.89 -0.96 -21.57
C LEU A 40 -21.51 -0.34 -21.82
N ALA A 41 -20.75 -0.91 -22.75
CA ALA A 41 -19.48 -0.33 -23.17
C ALA A 41 -19.72 0.81 -24.16
N LYS A 42 -19.25 2.03 -23.84
CA LYS A 42 -19.31 3.18 -24.73
C LYS A 42 -17.93 3.55 -25.22
N ARG A 43 -17.75 3.65 -26.54
CA ARG A 43 -16.50 4.09 -27.17
C ARG A 43 -16.53 5.60 -27.37
N ILE A 44 -15.46 6.29 -26.98
CA ILE A 44 -15.31 7.74 -27.09
C ILE A 44 -13.95 8.02 -27.72
N HIS A 45 -13.91 8.95 -28.67
CA HIS A 45 -12.67 9.46 -29.23
C HIS A 45 -12.25 10.69 -28.42
N VAL A 46 -11.10 10.61 -27.76
CA VAL A 46 -10.58 11.69 -26.93
C VAL A 46 -9.19 12.08 -27.43
N PRO A 47 -8.90 13.38 -27.63
CA PRO A 47 -7.56 13.83 -27.96
C PRO A 47 -6.55 13.37 -26.91
N SER A 48 -5.41 12.83 -27.35
CA SER A 48 -4.37 12.29 -26.46
C SER A 48 -3.84 13.29 -25.44
N LYS A 49 -3.90 14.61 -25.72
CA LYS A 49 -3.55 15.68 -24.78
C LYS A 49 -4.34 15.67 -23.47
N TYR A 50 -5.54 15.08 -23.44
CA TYR A 50 -6.38 14.99 -22.25
C TYR A 50 -6.34 13.59 -21.59
N ILE A 51 -5.59 12.65 -22.16
CA ILE A 51 -5.46 11.30 -21.62
C ILE A 51 -4.18 11.20 -20.81
N ARG A 52 -4.33 10.91 -19.52
CA ARG A 52 -3.22 10.56 -18.63
C ARG A 52 -3.21 9.05 -18.42
N HIS A 53 -2.02 8.46 -18.42
CA HIS A 53 -1.87 7.05 -18.07
C HIS A 53 -2.29 6.84 -16.62
N SER A 54 -3.03 5.75 -16.36
CA SER A 54 -3.42 5.38 -15.01
C SER A 54 -2.25 4.72 -14.30
N GLU A 55 -1.79 5.34 -13.21
CA GLU A 55 -0.72 4.80 -12.35
C GLU A 55 -1.07 3.42 -11.77
N SER A 56 -2.36 3.10 -11.65
CA SER A 56 -2.83 1.77 -11.22
C SER A 56 -2.42 0.67 -12.19
N ARG A 57 -2.45 0.94 -13.51
CA ARG A 57 -2.03 -0.02 -14.52
C ARG A 57 -0.51 -0.22 -14.49
N ASP A 58 0.25 0.85 -14.29
CA ASP A 58 1.71 0.76 -14.23
C ASP A 58 2.18 0.02 -12.98
N CYS A 59 1.53 0.27 -11.83
CA CYS A 59 1.73 -0.49 -10.60
C CYS A 59 1.39 -1.98 -10.79
N PHE A 60 0.26 -2.27 -11.45
CA PHE A 60 -0.14 -3.64 -11.76
C PHE A 60 0.89 -4.33 -12.67
N LEU A 61 1.36 -3.66 -13.73
CA LEU A 61 2.36 -4.22 -14.65
C LEU A 61 3.70 -4.44 -13.97
N LYS A 62 4.13 -3.54 -13.08
CA LYS A 62 5.33 -3.73 -12.26
C LYS A 62 5.20 -4.98 -11.39
N ARG A 63 4.05 -5.17 -10.75
CA ARG A 63 3.74 -6.36 -9.94
C ARG A 63 3.67 -7.64 -10.76
N VAL A 64 3.10 -7.60 -11.97
CA VAL A 64 3.08 -8.75 -12.90
C VAL A 64 4.51 -9.13 -13.28
N LYS A 65 5.36 -8.15 -13.65
CA LYS A 65 6.78 -8.41 -13.94
C LYS A 65 7.53 -8.97 -12.73
N GLU A 66 7.32 -8.42 -11.55
CA GLU A 66 7.90 -8.95 -10.30
C GLU A 66 7.42 -10.38 -10.02
N ASN A 67 6.15 -10.70 -10.30
CA ASN A 67 5.61 -12.05 -10.15
C ASN A 67 6.19 -13.02 -11.19
N ASP A 68 6.39 -12.60 -12.43
CA ASP A 68 7.01 -13.43 -13.47
C ASP A 68 8.50 -13.65 -13.17
N GLN A 69 9.22 -12.64 -12.68
CA GLN A 69 10.59 -12.79 -12.18
C GLN A 69 10.66 -13.72 -10.96
N LYS A 70 9.71 -13.63 -10.03
CA LYS A 70 9.62 -14.57 -8.91
C LYS A 70 9.31 -15.99 -9.39
N LYS A 71 8.49 -16.17 -10.42
CA LYS A 71 8.27 -17.47 -11.07
C LYS A 71 9.55 -17.99 -11.71
N GLU A 72 10.27 -17.18 -12.48
CA GLU A 72 11.53 -17.59 -13.11
C GLU A 72 12.64 -17.89 -12.10
N ALA A 73 12.74 -17.11 -11.01
CA ALA A 73 13.67 -17.38 -9.92
C ALA A 73 13.34 -18.67 -9.14
N HIS A 74 12.07 -19.08 -9.14
CA HIS A 74 11.60 -20.34 -8.54
C HIS A 74 11.60 -21.53 -9.51
N VAL A 75 11.69 -21.32 -10.83
CA VAL A 75 11.90 -22.41 -11.79
C VAL A 75 13.38 -22.77 -11.79
N VAL A 76 13.80 -23.55 -10.79
CA VAL A 76 15.03 -24.32 -10.89
C VAL A 76 14.80 -25.34 -12.02
N ARG A 77 15.47 -25.15 -13.16
CA ARG A 77 15.52 -26.16 -14.22
C ARG A 77 16.30 -27.38 -13.70
N THR A 78 15.64 -28.27 -12.97
CA THR A 78 16.14 -29.63 -12.79
C THR A 78 15.68 -30.45 -13.98
N ASN A 79 16.61 -31.11 -14.65
CA ASN A 79 16.35 -32.00 -15.78
C ASN A 79 15.22 -33.00 -15.45
N GLY A 80 14.03 -32.76 -15.99
CA GLY A 80 12.98 -33.76 -16.15
C GLY A 80 12.12 -34.13 -14.95
N LYS A 81 11.75 -33.18 -14.05
CA LYS A 81 10.67 -33.42 -13.08
C LYS A 81 9.61 -32.32 -13.13
N GLU A 82 8.35 -32.75 -13.11
CA GLU A 82 7.13 -31.97 -13.27
C GLU A 82 7.00 -30.87 -12.21
N SER A 83 6.37 -29.73 -12.56
CA SER A 83 6.26 -28.56 -11.69
C SER A 83 5.27 -28.80 -10.55
N GLU A 84 5.78 -29.01 -9.34
CA GLU A 84 4.98 -29.08 -8.12
C GLU A 84 4.51 -27.68 -7.67
N LEU A 85 3.29 -27.61 -7.15
CA LEU A 85 2.69 -26.40 -6.59
C LEU A 85 3.46 -26.02 -5.30
N LEU A 86 4.37 -25.04 -5.40
CA LEU A 86 5.24 -24.67 -4.28
C LEU A 86 4.42 -24.06 -3.12
N GLU A 87 4.63 -24.59 -1.92
CA GLU A 87 4.11 -24.04 -0.68
C GLU A 87 4.58 -22.57 -0.48
N PRO A 88 3.82 -21.72 0.24
CA PRO A 88 4.25 -20.36 0.54
C PRO A 88 5.61 -20.38 1.22
N ILE A 89 6.56 -19.59 0.71
CA ILE A 89 7.91 -19.47 1.27
C ILE A 89 7.80 -19.26 2.78
N PRO A 90 8.44 -20.11 3.61
CA PRO A 90 8.46 -19.95 5.05
C PRO A 90 8.85 -18.52 5.41
N TYR A 91 8.12 -17.92 6.35
CA TYR A 91 8.34 -16.53 6.78
C TYR A 91 9.81 -16.27 7.15
N GLU A 92 10.48 -17.26 7.71
CA GLU A 92 11.91 -17.22 8.06
C GLU A 92 12.81 -16.94 6.85
N PHE A 93 12.58 -17.62 5.73
CA PHE A 93 13.35 -17.45 4.50
C PHE A 93 13.18 -16.05 3.92
N ARG A 94 11.94 -15.52 3.98
CA ARG A 94 11.63 -14.17 3.51
C ARG A 94 12.35 -13.10 4.33
N ILE A 95 12.31 -13.20 5.66
CA ILE A 95 13.02 -12.24 6.52
C ILE A 95 14.53 -12.37 6.34
N SER A 96 15.05 -13.59 6.17
CA SER A 96 16.49 -13.79 5.96
C SER A 96 16.99 -13.04 4.72
N GLU A 97 16.29 -13.17 3.58
CA GLU A 97 16.65 -12.46 2.35
C GLU A 97 16.51 -10.94 2.49
N GLU A 98 15.46 -10.46 3.17
CA GLU A 98 15.27 -9.03 3.42
C GLU A 98 16.38 -8.48 4.32
N LEU A 99 16.82 -9.26 5.30
CA LEU A 99 17.84 -8.84 6.25
C LEU A 99 19.20 -8.67 5.59
N ASP A 100 19.55 -9.54 4.64
CA ASP A 100 20.80 -9.46 3.91
C ASP A 100 20.83 -8.26 2.93
N LYS A 101 19.66 -7.84 2.43
CA LYS A 101 19.54 -6.75 1.45
C LYS A 101 19.35 -5.37 2.09
N ILE A 102 18.49 -5.26 3.10
CA ILE A 102 17.98 -4.00 3.66
C ILE A 102 18.47 -3.79 5.10
N GLY A 103 18.92 -4.85 5.78
CA GLY A 103 19.32 -4.83 7.18
C GLY A 103 18.15 -5.16 8.12
N ARG A 104 18.18 -4.63 9.35
CA ARG A 104 17.14 -4.91 10.35
C ARG A 104 15.78 -4.39 9.85
N ARG A 105 14.77 -5.26 9.83
CA ARG A 105 13.40 -4.86 9.51
C ARG A 105 12.86 -3.93 10.59
N ARG A 106 12.38 -2.75 10.20
CA ARG A 106 11.71 -1.79 11.08
C ARG A 106 10.23 -1.78 10.75
N THR A 107 9.40 -2.05 11.74
CA THR A 107 7.95 -2.06 11.59
C THR A 107 7.34 -1.08 12.57
N VAL A 108 6.29 -0.40 12.11
CA VAL A 108 5.51 0.51 12.94
C VAL A 108 4.07 0.05 12.96
N GLU A 109 3.47 0.05 14.15
CA GLU A 109 2.07 -0.29 14.36
C GLU A 109 1.37 0.87 15.07
N GLY A 110 0.24 1.28 14.52
CA GLY A 110 -0.60 2.34 15.05
C GLY A 110 -1.68 1.77 15.95
N VAL A 111 -1.74 2.25 17.19
CA VAL A 111 -2.82 1.95 18.13
C VAL A 111 -3.83 3.08 18.01
N LEU A 112 -4.98 2.82 17.38
CA LEU A 112 -6.07 3.78 17.28
C LEU A 112 -7.12 3.47 18.34
N THR A 113 -7.46 4.48 19.14
CA THR A 113 -8.45 4.36 20.21
C THR A 113 -9.72 5.12 19.88
N VAL A 114 -10.87 4.49 20.08
CA VAL A 114 -12.20 5.09 19.94
C VAL A 114 -12.95 4.92 21.26
N PRO A 115 -13.53 5.98 21.83
CA PRO A 115 -14.41 5.86 22.98
C PRO A 115 -15.79 5.36 22.53
N GLU A 116 -16.29 4.29 23.14
CA GLU A 116 -17.67 3.81 22.98
C GLU A 116 -18.23 3.46 24.37
N HIS A 117 -19.42 3.95 24.71
CA HIS A 117 -20.04 3.76 26.02
C HIS A 117 -19.15 4.09 27.25
N ARG A 118 -18.29 5.12 27.15
CA ARG A 118 -17.29 5.50 28.18
C ARG A 118 -16.20 4.45 28.43
N LEU A 119 -15.97 3.57 27.46
CA LEU A 119 -14.90 2.60 27.47
C LEU A 119 -13.98 2.82 26.26
N PRO A 120 -12.65 2.84 26.46
CA PRO A 120 -11.72 2.87 25.35
C PRO A 120 -11.75 1.54 24.60
N HIS A 121 -11.96 1.63 23.29
CA HIS A 121 -11.87 0.51 22.35
C HIS A 121 -10.68 0.74 21.42
N VAL A 122 -9.95 -0.33 21.10
CA VAL A 122 -8.83 -0.33 20.16
C VAL A 122 -9.31 -0.86 18.83
N LEU A 123 -9.00 -0.16 17.74
CA LEU A 123 -9.30 -0.62 16.39
C LEU A 123 -8.27 -1.67 15.93
N LEU A 124 -8.76 -2.83 15.53
CA LEU A 124 -7.97 -3.96 15.03
C LEU A 124 -8.44 -4.37 13.64
N LEU A 125 -7.51 -4.84 12.82
CA LEU A 125 -7.80 -5.48 11.54
C LEU A 125 -7.93 -6.99 11.77
N GLN A 126 -9.13 -7.51 11.56
CA GLN A 126 -9.44 -8.93 11.62
C GLN A 126 -9.25 -9.56 10.24
N LEU A 127 -8.50 -10.66 10.19
CA LEU A 127 -8.32 -11.51 9.02
C LEU A 127 -8.88 -12.91 9.33
N GLY A 128 -10.02 -13.26 8.74
CA GLY A 128 -10.70 -14.51 9.05
C GLY A 128 -11.31 -14.51 10.46
N THR A 129 -11.20 -15.61 11.20
CA THR A 129 -11.88 -15.76 12.51
C THR A 129 -10.96 -15.55 13.72
N THR A 130 -9.65 -15.80 13.59
CA THR A 130 -8.73 -15.85 14.73
C THR A 130 -7.52 -14.93 14.62
N PHE A 131 -7.28 -14.31 13.47
CA PHE A 131 -6.11 -13.45 13.28
C PHE A 131 -6.48 -11.99 13.40
N PHE A 132 -5.86 -11.32 14.37
CA PHE A 132 -5.99 -9.89 14.58
C PHE A 132 -4.63 -9.23 14.37
N LYS A 133 -4.63 -8.09 13.68
CA LYS A 133 -3.42 -7.31 13.45
C LYS A 133 -3.69 -5.85 13.74
N LEU A 134 -2.71 -5.19 14.32
CA LEU A 134 -2.70 -3.74 14.36
C LEU A 134 -2.45 -3.19 12.96
N PRO A 135 -3.11 -2.09 12.60
CA PRO A 135 -2.71 -1.33 11.44
C PRO A 135 -1.23 -0.96 11.56
N GLY A 136 -0.47 -1.08 10.46
CA GLY A 136 0.98 -0.89 10.50
C GLY A 136 1.61 -0.74 9.12
N GLY A 137 2.80 -0.14 9.09
CA GLY A 137 3.60 0.10 7.90
C GLY A 137 5.03 -0.40 8.04
N GLU A 138 5.73 -0.45 6.92
CA GLU A 138 7.17 -0.71 6.88
C GLU A 138 7.93 0.61 7.03
N ASP A 139 8.99 0.59 7.85
CA ASP A 139 9.83 1.74 8.22
C ASP A 139 9.21 2.77 9.18
N GLU A 140 10.04 3.55 9.88
CA GLU A 140 9.61 4.44 10.97
C GLU A 140 8.91 5.71 10.47
N VAL A 141 9.60 6.52 9.66
CA VAL A 141 9.09 7.83 9.22
C VAL A 141 8.08 7.67 8.09
N ASP A 142 8.37 6.80 7.13
CA ASP A 142 7.50 6.55 6.00
C ASP A 142 6.35 5.62 6.37
N GLY A 143 6.59 4.60 7.21
CA GLY A 143 5.54 3.70 7.65
C GLY A 143 4.52 4.37 8.55
N GLN A 144 4.90 5.40 9.33
CA GLN A 144 3.97 6.20 10.13
C GLN A 144 3.05 7.05 9.23
N LYS A 145 3.60 7.67 8.18
CA LYS A 145 2.81 8.40 7.16
C LYS A 145 1.96 7.47 6.30
N CYS A 146 2.47 6.28 5.98
CA CYS A 146 1.75 5.25 5.23
C CYS A 146 0.60 4.68 6.06
N LEU A 147 0.84 4.37 7.34
CA LEU A 147 -0.19 4.02 8.33
C LEU A 147 -1.37 5.00 8.30
N MET A 148 -1.06 6.29 8.29
CA MET A 148 -2.06 7.34 8.23
C MET A 148 -2.80 7.36 6.90
N THR A 149 -2.11 7.20 5.78
CA THR A 149 -2.70 7.37 4.43
C THR A 149 -3.39 6.11 3.90
N GLU A 150 -2.93 4.93 4.31
CA GLU A 150 -3.39 3.62 3.83
C GLU A 150 -4.65 3.16 4.59
N LEU A 151 -4.79 3.53 5.86
CA LEU A 151 -5.97 3.16 6.67
C LEU A 151 -7.01 4.26 6.78
N LEU A 152 -6.59 5.52 6.92
CA LEU A 152 -7.50 6.65 6.90
C LEU A 152 -7.61 7.05 5.43
N GLY A 153 -8.76 6.75 4.82
CA GLY A 153 -8.95 6.94 3.38
C GLY A 153 -8.65 8.37 2.95
N ARG A 154 -8.23 8.52 1.69
CA ARG A 154 -7.99 9.81 1.03
C ARG A 154 -9.24 10.69 1.18
N GLN A 155 -9.21 11.64 2.10
CA GLN A 155 -10.09 12.81 2.04
C GLN A 155 -9.37 13.84 1.17
N ASP A 156 -10.12 14.37 0.21
CA ASP A 156 -9.70 15.33 -0.80
C ASP A 156 -8.68 16.36 -0.28
N GLY A 157 -7.40 16.20 -0.65
CA GLY A 157 -6.39 17.26 -0.63
C GLY A 157 -6.01 17.88 0.71
N VAL A 158 -6.58 17.48 1.85
CA VAL A 158 -6.21 17.99 3.16
C VAL A 158 -5.26 17.01 3.83
N LEU A 159 -3.96 17.35 3.80
CA LEU A 159 -2.97 16.79 4.72
C LEU A 159 -3.44 17.11 6.14
N GLN A 160 -4.09 16.15 6.80
CA GLN A 160 -4.35 16.29 8.23
C GLN A 160 -3.02 16.05 8.93
N ASP A 161 -2.42 17.12 9.48
CA ASP A 161 -1.47 17.01 10.57
C ASP A 161 -2.23 16.36 11.73
N ARG A 162 -2.10 15.05 11.89
CA ARG A 162 -2.52 14.39 13.11
C ARG A 162 -1.30 14.25 13.97
N ASP A 163 -1.40 14.78 15.18
CA ASP A 163 -0.39 14.63 16.20
C ASP A 163 -0.31 13.15 16.57
N ILE A 164 0.74 12.49 16.13
CA ILE A 164 1.05 11.14 16.56
C ILE A 164 1.78 11.28 17.88
N ASP A 165 1.14 10.80 18.93
CA ASP A 165 1.64 10.92 20.28
C ASP A 165 2.81 9.93 20.51
N ASP A 166 3.65 10.23 21.50
CA ASP A 166 4.93 9.57 21.72
C ASP A 166 4.84 8.03 21.82
N CYS A 167 5.88 7.36 21.32
CA CYS A 167 6.03 5.90 21.25
C CYS A 167 5.53 5.18 22.53
N ASN A 168 4.55 4.29 22.36
CA ASN A 168 3.91 3.54 23.43
C ASN A 168 4.69 2.31 23.88
N GLY A 169 5.54 1.76 23.01
CA GLY A 169 6.25 0.53 23.31
C GLY A 169 7.13 0.07 22.17
N ASN A 170 8.16 -0.68 22.54
CA ASN A 170 9.11 -1.26 21.61
C ASN A 170 9.13 -2.78 21.79
N TRP A 171 9.10 -3.48 20.66
CA TRP A 171 9.19 -4.93 20.62
C TRP A 171 10.33 -5.35 19.70
N TRP A 172 11.09 -6.34 20.14
CA TRP A 172 12.26 -6.84 19.42
C TRP A 172 12.10 -8.32 19.11
N ARG A 173 12.46 -8.67 17.88
CA ARG A 173 12.58 -10.06 17.43
C ARG A 173 14.07 -10.42 17.34
N PRO A 174 14.58 -11.32 18.21
CA PRO A 174 15.99 -11.68 18.21
C PRO A 174 16.37 -12.63 17.07
N ASN A 175 15.50 -13.58 16.73
CA ASN A 175 15.72 -14.66 15.76
C ASN A 175 14.67 -14.60 14.63
N PHE A 176 14.70 -15.55 13.69
CA PHE A 176 13.69 -15.65 12.63
C PHE A 176 12.37 -16.32 13.08
N GLU A 177 12.29 -16.69 14.36
CA GLU A 177 11.12 -17.28 15.00
C GLU A 177 10.01 -16.24 15.28
N PRO A 178 8.75 -16.69 15.47
CA PRO A 178 7.60 -15.81 15.75
C PRO A 178 7.69 -15.04 17.07
N SER A 179 8.52 -15.47 18.02
CA SER A 179 8.71 -14.91 19.36
C SER A 179 9.21 -13.47 19.35
N GLN A 180 8.52 -12.58 20.06
CA GLN A 180 8.86 -11.15 20.20
C GLN A 180 8.87 -10.77 21.68
N TYR A 181 9.77 -9.85 22.05
CA TYR A 181 9.98 -9.45 23.44
C TYR A 181 9.94 -7.92 23.59
N PRO A 182 9.41 -7.39 24.71
CA PRO A 182 9.37 -5.95 24.99
C PRO A 182 10.73 -5.41 25.50
N TYR A 183 11.81 -6.16 25.28
CA TYR A 183 13.18 -5.81 25.59
C TYR A 183 14.12 -6.53 24.61
N ILE A 184 15.38 -6.11 24.54
CA ILE A 184 16.41 -6.82 23.79
C ILE A 184 16.96 -7.95 24.67
N PRO A 185 16.80 -9.24 24.31
CA PRO A 185 17.28 -10.34 25.13
C PRO A 185 18.80 -10.31 25.34
N ALA A 186 19.26 -10.90 26.45
CA ALA A 186 20.68 -10.96 26.77
C ALA A 186 21.48 -11.63 25.64
N HIS A 187 22.70 -11.12 25.40
CA HIS A 187 23.64 -11.61 24.37
C HIS A 187 23.19 -11.41 22.91
N ILE A 188 22.05 -10.73 22.66
CA ILE A 188 21.60 -10.38 21.31
C ILE A 188 22.09 -8.96 20.97
N THR A 189 23.11 -8.86 20.12
CA THR A 189 23.65 -7.56 19.66
C THR A 189 22.94 -7.02 18.42
N LYS A 190 22.34 -7.90 17.60
CA LYS A 190 21.69 -7.56 16.33
C LYS A 190 20.32 -8.21 16.22
N PRO A 191 19.26 -7.63 16.81
CA PRO A 191 17.89 -8.10 16.58
C PRO A 191 17.52 -7.97 15.10
N LYS A 192 16.69 -8.89 14.63
CA LYS A 192 16.27 -9.04 13.22
C LYS A 192 15.12 -8.11 12.86
N GLU A 193 14.22 -7.88 13.81
CA GLU A 193 13.11 -6.94 13.67
C GLU A 193 13.03 -6.03 14.90
N HIS A 194 12.74 -4.76 14.67
CA HIS A 194 12.35 -3.80 15.70
C HIS A 194 11.00 -3.22 15.33
N LYS A 195 10.03 -3.46 16.20
CA LYS A 195 8.65 -3.00 16.06
C LYS A 195 8.38 -1.88 17.06
N LYS A 196 7.85 -0.76 16.58
CA LYS A 196 7.44 0.39 17.40
C LYS A 196 5.93 0.56 17.38
N LEU A 197 5.34 0.82 18.54
CA LEU A 197 3.93 1.11 18.71
C LEU A 197 3.73 2.61 18.92
N PHE A 198 2.80 3.21 18.19
CA PHE A 198 2.45 4.63 18.32
C PHE A 198 0.99 4.79 18.70
N LEU A 199 0.67 5.73 19.59
CA LEU A 199 -0.72 6.12 19.82
C LEU A 199 -1.13 7.08 18.70
N VAL A 200 -2.21 6.76 18.00
CA VAL A 200 -2.74 7.66 16.96
C VAL A 200 -4.05 8.24 17.47
N GLN A 201 -4.04 9.55 17.73
CA GLN A 201 -5.26 10.26 18.10
C GLN A 201 -6.15 10.41 16.86
N LEU A 202 -7.39 9.93 16.98
CA LEU A 202 -8.40 10.07 15.95
C LEU A 202 -9.14 11.40 16.09
N GLN A 203 -9.48 12.00 14.95
CA GLN A 203 -10.38 13.15 14.90
C GLN A 203 -11.81 12.71 15.22
N GLU A 204 -12.69 13.66 15.59
CA GLU A 204 -14.11 13.38 15.92
C GLU A 204 -14.83 12.57 14.83
N LYS A 205 -14.47 12.78 13.56
CA LYS A 205 -14.98 12.03 12.42
C LYS A 205 -13.83 11.63 11.51
N ALA A 206 -13.69 10.34 11.26
CA ALA A 206 -12.71 9.79 10.32
C ALA A 206 -13.37 8.75 9.41
N LEU A 207 -12.95 8.72 8.15
CA LEU A 207 -13.35 7.69 7.19
C LEU A 207 -12.19 6.72 7.01
N PHE A 208 -12.45 5.43 7.19
CA PHE A 208 -11.46 4.38 7.00
C PHE A 208 -11.66 3.68 5.67
N ALA A 209 -10.58 3.52 4.91
CA ALA A 209 -10.58 2.77 3.66
C ALA A 209 -9.99 1.39 3.92
N VAL A 210 -10.83 0.45 4.35
CA VAL A 210 -10.39 -0.91 4.70
C VAL A 210 -10.40 -1.80 3.45
N LEU A 211 -9.34 -2.58 3.26
CA LEU A 211 -9.27 -3.56 2.17
C LEU A 211 -10.35 -4.64 2.35
N LYS A 212 -10.92 -5.14 1.25
CA LYS A 212 -12.04 -6.11 1.27
C LYS A 212 -11.75 -7.44 1.99
N ASN A 213 -10.48 -7.76 2.23
CA ASN A 213 -10.06 -8.99 2.90
C ASN A 213 -9.89 -8.82 4.42
N TYR A 214 -9.98 -7.59 4.93
CA TYR A 214 -9.93 -7.28 6.35
C TYR A 214 -11.24 -6.70 6.82
N GLU A 215 -11.63 -7.05 8.04
CA GLU A 215 -12.72 -6.40 8.76
C GLU A 215 -12.15 -5.52 9.86
N LEU A 216 -12.62 -4.29 9.99
CA LEU A 216 -12.21 -3.39 11.05
C LEU A 216 -13.12 -3.59 12.25
N VAL A 217 -12.54 -4.01 13.37
CA VAL A 217 -13.27 -4.29 14.60
C VAL A 217 -12.78 -3.39 15.73
N ALA A 218 -13.69 -2.96 16.60
CA ALA A 218 -13.37 -2.20 17.80
C ALA A 218 -13.39 -3.17 19.00
N ALA A 219 -12.22 -3.43 19.58
CA ALA A 219 -12.08 -4.34 20.71
C ALA A 219 -11.91 -3.54 22.02
N PRO A 220 -12.79 -3.71 23.02
CA PRO A 220 -12.64 -3.05 24.31
C PRO A 220 -11.40 -3.56 25.06
N LEU A 221 -10.79 -2.69 25.89
CA LEU A 221 -9.57 -3.07 26.62
C LEU A 221 -9.72 -4.31 27.51
N PHE A 222 -10.91 -4.56 28.07
CA PHE A 222 -11.13 -5.74 28.92
C PHE A 222 -11.11 -7.07 28.13
N GLU A 223 -11.42 -7.05 26.83
CA GLU A 223 -11.36 -8.25 25.98
C GLU A 223 -9.91 -8.59 25.59
N LEU A 224 -9.07 -7.56 25.49
CA LEU A 224 -7.66 -7.67 25.15
C LEU A 224 -6.82 -8.11 26.35
N TYR A 225 -7.18 -7.65 27.55
CA TYR A 225 -6.38 -7.87 28.77
C TYR A 225 -6.18 -9.36 29.05
N ASP A 226 -4.91 -9.75 29.17
CA ASP A 226 -4.48 -11.13 29.47
C ASP A 226 -4.96 -12.20 28.47
N ASN A 227 -5.34 -11.79 27.25
CA ASN A 227 -5.87 -12.68 26.22
C ASN A 227 -4.85 -12.95 25.10
N THR A 228 -3.67 -13.43 25.51
CA THR A 228 -2.58 -13.78 24.58
C THR A 228 -2.93 -14.88 23.57
N PRO A 229 -3.71 -15.95 23.89
CA PRO A 229 -4.02 -16.99 22.92
C PRO A 229 -4.81 -16.49 21.70
N ARG A 230 -5.63 -15.44 21.88
CA ARG A 230 -6.45 -14.88 20.80
C ARG A 230 -5.80 -13.71 20.08
N TYR A 231 -5.21 -12.78 20.84
CA TYR A 231 -4.70 -11.51 20.28
C TYR A 231 -3.17 -11.46 20.17
N GLY A 232 -2.46 -12.46 20.70
CA GLY A 232 -1.02 -12.46 20.78
C GLY A 232 -0.46 -11.53 21.87
N PRO A 233 0.85 -11.61 22.15
CA PRO A 233 1.45 -10.96 23.31
C PRO A 233 1.40 -9.44 23.23
N ILE A 234 1.54 -8.87 22.02
CA ILE A 234 1.57 -7.41 21.81
C ILE A 234 0.21 -6.79 22.11
N ILE A 235 -0.84 -7.26 21.42
CA ILE A 235 -2.17 -6.69 21.54
C ILE A 235 -2.74 -6.93 22.95
N SER A 236 -2.48 -8.12 23.54
CA SER A 236 -2.94 -8.41 24.91
C SER A 236 -2.30 -7.55 25.99
N SER A 237 -1.14 -6.93 25.69
CA SER A 237 -0.43 -6.00 26.58
C SER A 237 -0.86 -4.54 26.42
N LEU A 238 -1.70 -4.21 25.43
CA LEU A 238 -2.14 -2.84 25.18
C LEU A 238 -2.88 -2.21 26.35
N PRO A 239 -3.75 -2.91 27.10
CA PRO A 239 -4.41 -2.29 28.25
C PRO A 239 -3.41 -1.78 29.30
N GLN A 240 -2.31 -2.50 29.53
CA GLN A 240 -1.24 -2.07 30.43
C GLN A 240 -0.52 -0.84 29.86
N LEU A 241 -0.22 -0.82 28.56
CA LEU A 241 0.47 0.31 27.90
C LEU A 241 -0.40 1.57 27.85
N LEU A 242 -1.72 1.40 27.70
CA LEU A 242 -2.68 2.49 27.62
C LEU A 242 -3.12 3.03 28.98
N SER A 243 -2.84 2.29 30.07
CA SER A 243 -3.22 2.69 31.44
C SER A 243 -2.63 4.03 31.91
N ARG A 244 -1.53 4.47 31.29
CA ARG A 244 -0.87 5.76 31.59
C ARG A 244 -1.61 6.97 31.02
N PHE A 245 -2.51 6.77 30.06
CA PHE A 245 -3.21 7.86 29.39
C PHE A 245 -4.55 8.14 30.08
N SER A 246 -4.88 9.43 30.19
CA SER A 246 -6.20 9.87 30.66
C SER A 246 -7.13 10.03 29.45
N PHE A 247 -8.03 9.07 29.24
CA PHE A 247 -9.02 9.15 28.17
C PHE A 247 -10.13 10.14 28.53
N ILE A 248 -10.19 11.25 27.79
CA ILE A 248 -11.29 12.22 27.87
C ILE A 248 -12.39 11.74 26.93
N HIS A 249 -13.59 11.56 27.48
CA HIS A 249 -14.75 11.11 26.73
C HIS A 249 -15.61 12.34 26.42
N ASN A 250 -15.57 12.81 25.17
CA ASN A 250 -16.40 13.92 24.68
C ASN A 250 -17.83 13.48 24.36
#